data_AF-Q2GQB8-F1
#
_entry.id   AF-Q2GQB8-F1
#
_cell.length_a   1.000
_cell.length_b   1.000
_cell.length_c   1.000
_cell.angle_alpha   90.00
_cell.angle_beta   90.00
_cell.angle_gamma   90.00
#
_symmetry.space_group_name_H-M   'P 1'
#
loop_
_entity.id
_entity.type
_entity.pdbx_description
1 polymer ?
#
loop_
_entity_poly.entity_id
_entity_poly.type
_entity_poly.pdbx_seq_one_letter_code
_entity_poly.pdbx_strand_id
1 'polypeptide(L)'
;MRSSILSALYVLAAGTSALPASSAAQDTATTIPSSTASASSTPTPYDFTAGAVPSFPIHSSCNSTLRRQLERALDETVELAAHARDHILRFGSDSPFVQKYFGTGNGTDGAALASTAMPLGWFSRVASADRGNMTFRCDDPDENCATQDEWAGHWRGANATQETVICAPSFAKRRWLSSVCGLGHTVVGSPLNTFWATDLLHRVLHVPRISEGIVEHFAEDYEGVLELAKSDPAKSAIDSDTLQYFAIDVYAFDVAAPGVGCTGDEE
;
A
#
# COMPACT_ATOMS: atom_id res chain seq x y z
N MET A 1 -26.36 -34.68 -51.52
CA MET A 1 -25.19 -34.90 -52.40
C MET A 1 -23.93 -34.63 -51.59
N ARG A 2 -23.07 -35.63 -51.46
CA ARG A 2 -21.75 -35.54 -50.80
C ARG A 2 -20.76 -34.88 -51.75
N SER A 3 -19.90 -34.00 -51.25
CA SER A 3 -18.55 -33.87 -51.80
C SER A 3 -17.60 -33.29 -50.75
N SER A 4 -16.52 -34.02 -50.52
CA SER A 4 -15.45 -33.75 -49.57
C SER A 4 -14.24 -33.20 -50.32
N ILE A 5 -13.54 -32.22 -49.75
CA ILE A 5 -12.21 -31.82 -50.22
C ILE A 5 -11.29 -31.73 -49.01
N LEU A 6 -10.34 -32.67 -48.97
CA LEU A 6 -9.16 -32.67 -48.10
C LEU A 6 -8.13 -31.67 -48.66
N SER A 7 -7.45 -30.94 -47.78
CA SER A 7 -6.15 -30.32 -48.08
C SER A 7 -5.18 -30.54 -46.92
N ALA A 8 -3.95 -30.91 -47.27
CA ALA A 8 -2.97 -31.62 -46.46
C ALA A 8 -2.07 -30.70 -45.61
N LEU A 9 -1.69 -31.21 -44.43
CA LEU A 9 -0.62 -30.68 -43.58
C LEU A 9 0.76 -30.94 -44.19
N TYR A 10 1.63 -29.93 -44.19
CA TYR A 10 3.07 -30.09 -44.36
C TYR A 10 3.77 -29.96 -43.00
N VAL A 11 4.47 -31.02 -42.60
CA VAL A 11 5.38 -31.06 -41.44
C VAL A 11 6.81 -30.96 -41.99
N LEU A 12 7.56 -29.93 -41.60
CA LEU A 12 9.02 -29.88 -41.80
C LEU A 12 9.73 -30.40 -40.55
N ALA A 13 10.45 -31.51 -40.70
CA ALA A 13 11.39 -32.03 -39.72
C ALA A 13 12.81 -31.55 -40.06
N ALA A 14 13.47 -30.88 -39.13
CA ALA A 14 14.90 -30.57 -39.20
C ALA A 14 15.66 -31.51 -38.26
N GLY A 15 16.47 -32.40 -38.82
CA GLY A 15 17.37 -33.27 -38.08
C GLY A 15 18.70 -32.58 -37.80
N THR A 16 19.19 -32.69 -36.56
CA THR A 16 20.57 -32.34 -36.21
C THR A 16 21.30 -33.60 -35.75
N SER A 17 22.41 -33.88 -36.42
CA SER A 17 23.28 -35.03 -36.18
C SER A 17 24.30 -34.69 -35.08
N ALA A 18 24.36 -35.50 -34.03
CA ALA A 18 25.43 -35.45 -33.04
C ALA A 18 26.60 -36.36 -33.47
N LEU A 19 27.83 -35.85 -33.41
CA LEU A 19 29.07 -36.60 -33.58
C LEU A 19 29.61 -37.03 -32.20
N PRO A 20 30.17 -38.25 -32.05
CA PRO A 20 30.87 -38.63 -30.83
C PRO A 20 32.34 -38.21 -30.93
N ALA A 21 32.80 -37.37 -30.01
CA ALA A 21 34.23 -37.16 -29.79
C ALA A 21 34.67 -38.04 -28.60
N SER A 22 35.23 -39.20 -28.91
CA SER A 22 35.93 -40.05 -27.94
C SER A 22 37.38 -39.57 -27.84
N SER A 23 37.71 -38.84 -26.77
CA SER A 23 39.09 -38.58 -26.39
C SER A 23 39.38 -39.30 -25.07
N ALA A 24 40.17 -40.37 -25.16
CA ALA A 24 40.75 -41.04 -24.01
C ALA A 24 41.78 -40.09 -23.38
N ALA A 25 41.50 -39.58 -22.18
CA ALA A 25 42.48 -38.92 -21.34
C ALA A 25 42.95 -39.91 -20.27
N GLN A 26 44.26 -40.09 -20.20
CA GLN A 26 44.95 -41.03 -19.32
C GLN A 26 44.79 -40.63 -17.85
N ASP A 27 44.38 -41.58 -17.01
CA ASP A 27 44.39 -41.45 -15.56
C ASP A 27 45.85 -41.36 -15.07
N THR A 28 46.31 -40.13 -14.81
CA THR A 28 47.55 -39.89 -14.08
C THR A 28 47.17 -39.58 -12.64
N ALA A 29 47.22 -40.60 -11.78
CA ALA A 29 46.97 -40.47 -10.35
C ALA A 29 47.95 -39.47 -9.73
N THR A 30 47.49 -38.22 -9.57
CA THR A 30 48.22 -37.17 -8.89
C THR A 30 47.79 -37.21 -7.43
N THR A 31 48.64 -37.73 -6.55
CA THR A 31 48.45 -37.62 -5.10
C THR A 31 48.58 -36.15 -4.69
N ILE A 32 47.44 -35.47 -4.50
CA ILE A 32 47.39 -34.14 -3.91
C ILE A 32 47.71 -34.28 -2.41
N PRO A 33 48.69 -33.53 -1.86
CA PRO A 33 48.95 -33.55 -0.44
C PRO A 33 47.70 -33.06 0.31
N SER A 34 47.24 -33.85 1.30
CA SER A 34 46.19 -33.42 2.23
C SER A 34 46.63 -32.16 2.96
N SER A 35 46.20 -31.01 2.47
CA SER A 35 46.15 -29.79 3.26
C SER A 35 45.19 -30.06 4.42
N THR A 36 45.71 -30.05 5.64
CA THR A 36 44.93 -29.91 6.87
C THR A 36 43.83 -28.90 6.63
N ALA A 37 42.58 -29.33 6.66
CA ALA A 37 41.43 -28.47 6.51
C ALA A 37 41.48 -27.44 7.64
N SER A 38 41.94 -26.22 7.32
CA SER A 38 41.65 -25.05 8.13
C SER A 38 40.14 -25.05 8.35
N ALA A 39 39.72 -24.92 9.60
CA ALA A 39 38.32 -24.84 9.99
C ALA A 39 37.64 -23.82 9.07
N SER A 40 36.89 -24.31 8.09
CA SER A 40 36.14 -23.47 7.17
C SER A 40 35.13 -22.75 8.02
N SER A 41 35.31 -21.44 8.22
CA SER A 41 34.30 -20.60 8.84
C SER A 41 33.04 -20.75 8.00
N THR A 42 32.05 -21.48 8.52
CA THR A 42 30.75 -21.59 7.87
C THR A 42 30.22 -20.17 7.72
N PRO A 43 29.93 -19.68 6.50
CA PRO A 43 29.39 -18.34 6.34
C PRO A 43 28.06 -18.27 7.09
N THR A 44 27.92 -17.28 7.97
CA THR A 44 26.65 -17.00 8.62
C THR A 44 25.63 -16.66 7.53
N PRO A 45 24.48 -17.37 7.45
CA PRO A 45 23.44 -17.02 6.49
C PRO A 45 22.99 -15.57 6.67
N TYR A 46 22.77 -14.86 5.56
CA TYR A 46 22.20 -13.53 5.60
C TYR A 46 20.74 -13.61 6.05
N ASP A 47 20.41 -12.91 7.13
CA ASP A 47 19.04 -12.74 7.62
C ASP A 47 18.50 -11.38 7.15
N PHE A 48 17.64 -11.40 6.12
CA PHE A 48 17.03 -10.19 5.59
C PHE A 48 16.01 -9.53 6.54
N THR A 49 15.63 -10.23 7.63
CA THR A 49 14.68 -9.74 8.63
C THR A 49 15.36 -9.10 9.84
N ALA A 50 16.70 -9.23 9.94
CA ALA A 50 17.46 -8.71 11.06
C ALA A 50 17.24 -7.20 11.23
N GLY A 51 16.65 -6.81 12.37
CA GLY A 51 16.37 -5.41 12.72
C GLY A 51 15.09 -4.82 12.14
N ALA A 52 14.30 -5.58 11.36
CA ALA A 52 13.03 -5.11 10.84
C ALA A 52 12.01 -4.89 11.97
N VAL A 53 11.27 -3.78 11.91
CA VAL A 53 10.23 -3.44 12.88
C VAL A 53 8.86 -3.55 12.19
N PRO A 54 8.08 -4.61 12.45
CA PRO A 54 6.83 -4.86 11.76
C PRO A 54 5.66 -4.05 12.33
N SER A 55 5.75 -3.45 13.51
CA SER A 55 4.71 -2.61 14.10
C SER A 55 5.12 -1.15 14.08
N PHE A 56 4.17 -0.21 14.01
CA PHE A 56 4.53 1.20 14.18
C PHE A 56 4.94 1.47 15.63
N PRO A 57 6.15 2.03 15.89
CA PRO A 57 6.52 2.47 17.22
C PRO A 57 5.53 3.49 17.81
N ILE A 58 5.17 3.30 19.08
CA ILE A 58 4.42 4.29 19.85
C ILE A 58 5.33 4.79 20.97
N HIS A 59 5.43 6.10 21.13
CA HIS A 59 6.26 6.74 22.14
C HIS A 59 5.71 6.53 23.56
N SER A 60 6.58 6.64 24.57
CA SER A 60 6.21 6.48 25.99
C SER A 60 5.32 7.59 26.54
N SER A 61 5.11 8.68 25.78
CA SER A 61 4.16 9.74 26.12
C SER A 61 2.70 9.27 26.07
N CYS A 62 2.42 8.19 25.34
CA CYS A 62 1.11 7.55 25.37
C CYS A 62 0.97 6.68 26.62
N ASN A 63 0.08 7.09 27.54
CA ASN A 63 -0.29 6.25 28.68
C ASN A 63 -0.92 4.91 28.22
N SER A 64 -1.09 3.96 29.14
CA SER A 64 -1.54 2.61 28.80
C SER A 64 -2.88 2.56 28.05
N THR A 65 -3.80 3.50 28.31
CA THR A 65 -5.11 3.57 27.64
C THR A 65 -5.00 4.14 26.24
N LEU A 66 -4.25 5.22 26.06
CA LEU A 66 -4.01 5.82 24.74
C LEU A 66 -3.23 4.86 23.83
N ARG A 67 -2.22 4.19 24.40
CA ARG A 67 -1.44 3.16 23.71
C ARG A 67 -2.33 2.04 23.17
N ARG A 68 -3.19 1.42 24.00
CA ARG A 68 -4.08 0.34 23.54
C ARG A 68 -5.01 0.76 22.40
N GLN A 69 -5.55 1.99 22.47
CA GLN A 69 -6.39 2.52 21.40
C GLN A 69 -5.60 2.72 20.11
N LEU A 70 -4.40 3.27 20.23
CA LEU A 70 -3.54 3.56 19.09
C LEU A 70 -2.98 2.28 18.45
N GLU A 71 -2.62 1.27 19.24
CA GLU A 71 -2.23 -0.06 18.74
C GLU A 71 -3.34 -0.64 17.86
N ARG A 72 -4.59 -0.67 18.36
CA ARG A 72 -5.74 -1.10 17.56
C ARG A 72 -5.95 -0.24 16.32
N ALA A 73 -5.88 1.09 16.46
CA ALA A 73 -6.08 2.01 15.35
C ALA A 73 -5.05 1.81 14.23
N LEU A 74 -3.80 1.54 14.60
CA LEU A 74 -2.72 1.24 13.68
C LEU A 74 -2.90 -0.13 13.01
N ASP A 75 -3.38 -1.14 13.74
CA ASP A 75 -3.74 -2.43 13.17
C ASP A 75 -4.87 -2.29 12.14
N GLU A 76 -5.93 -1.52 12.47
CA GLU A 76 -7.03 -1.20 11.54
C GLU A 76 -6.52 -0.39 10.32
N THR A 77 -5.50 0.45 10.48
CA THR A 77 -4.86 1.17 9.36
C THR A 77 -4.14 0.21 8.41
N VAL A 78 -3.44 -0.79 8.96
CA VAL A 78 -2.80 -1.86 8.17
C VAL A 78 -3.85 -2.70 7.47
N GLU A 79 -4.96 -3.02 8.14
CA GLU A 79 -6.09 -3.74 7.55
C GLU A 79 -6.68 -2.98 6.36
N LEU A 80 -6.99 -1.69 6.53
CA LEU A 80 -7.54 -0.85 5.47
C LEU A 80 -6.61 -0.77 4.26
N ALA A 81 -5.32 -0.51 4.49
CA ALA A 81 -4.34 -0.42 3.40
C ALA A 81 -4.10 -1.79 2.73
N ALA A 82 -4.01 -2.87 3.49
CA ALA A 82 -3.88 -4.22 2.94
C ALA A 82 -5.09 -4.59 2.07
N HIS A 83 -6.30 -4.23 2.51
CA HIS A 83 -7.51 -4.46 1.75
C HIS A 83 -7.52 -3.66 0.44
N ALA A 84 -7.18 -2.36 0.48
CA ALA A 84 -7.06 -1.52 -0.72
C ALA A 84 -6.02 -2.08 -1.72
N ARG A 85 -4.85 -2.52 -1.23
CA ARG A 85 -3.83 -3.22 -2.01
C ARG A 85 -4.40 -4.47 -2.69
N ASP A 86 -5.08 -5.31 -1.93
CA ASP A 86 -5.60 -6.59 -2.41
C ASP A 86 -6.75 -6.39 -3.42
N HIS A 87 -7.56 -5.34 -3.27
CA HIS A 87 -8.56 -4.93 -4.26
C HIS A 87 -7.89 -4.59 -5.60
N ILE A 88 -6.84 -3.77 -5.59
CA ILE A 88 -6.08 -3.43 -6.80
C ILE A 88 -5.44 -4.67 -7.43
N LEU A 89 -4.84 -5.56 -6.63
CA LEU A 89 -4.25 -6.81 -7.14
C LEU A 89 -5.27 -7.73 -7.79
N ARG A 90 -6.48 -7.77 -7.24
CA ARG A 90 -7.55 -8.65 -7.71
C ARG A 90 -8.20 -8.15 -8.99
N PHE A 91 -8.51 -6.86 -9.06
CA PHE A 91 -9.35 -6.29 -10.11
C PHE A 91 -8.59 -5.40 -11.09
N GLY A 92 -7.43 -4.87 -10.71
CA GLY A 92 -6.62 -4.01 -11.55
C GLY A 92 -7.41 -2.84 -12.14
N SER A 93 -7.15 -2.56 -13.42
CA SER A 93 -7.82 -1.50 -14.19
C SER A 93 -9.31 -1.76 -14.44
N ASP A 94 -9.80 -2.99 -14.21
CA ASP A 94 -11.19 -3.35 -14.46
C ASP A 94 -12.11 -2.96 -13.29
N SER A 95 -11.54 -2.59 -12.14
CA SER A 95 -12.32 -2.09 -11.00
C SER A 95 -12.94 -0.73 -11.30
N PRO A 96 -14.26 -0.56 -11.13
CA PRO A 96 -14.90 0.75 -11.19
C PRO A 96 -14.34 1.73 -10.16
N PHE A 97 -13.91 1.25 -8.99
CA PHE A 97 -13.28 2.09 -7.97
C PHE A 97 -11.89 2.56 -8.40
N VAL A 98 -11.08 1.68 -9.01
CA VAL A 98 -9.78 2.08 -9.55
C VAL A 98 -9.95 3.13 -10.65
N GLN A 99 -10.92 2.94 -11.54
CA GLN A 99 -11.21 3.91 -12.60
C GLN A 99 -11.73 5.25 -12.05
N LYS A 100 -12.57 5.20 -11.02
CA LYS A 100 -13.14 6.36 -10.35
C LYS A 100 -12.07 7.23 -9.71
N TYR A 101 -11.14 6.63 -8.97
CA TYR A 101 -10.15 7.37 -8.18
C TYR A 101 -8.81 7.55 -8.88
N PHE A 102 -8.50 6.83 -9.96
CA PHE A 102 -7.18 6.93 -10.62
C PHE A 102 -7.29 7.15 -12.14
N GLY A 103 -8.48 7.56 -12.61
CA GLY A 103 -8.76 7.89 -14.00
C GLY A 103 -9.21 6.69 -14.83
N THR A 104 -9.76 6.94 -16.02
CA THR A 104 -10.25 5.88 -16.91
C THR A 104 -9.22 5.57 -18.01
N GLY A 105 -9.06 4.31 -18.38
CA GLY A 105 -8.17 3.93 -19.50
C GLY A 105 -8.72 4.34 -20.88
N ASN A 106 -9.97 4.81 -20.92
CA ASN A 106 -10.79 4.91 -22.13
C ASN A 106 -11.32 6.33 -22.37
N GLY A 107 -10.82 7.35 -21.66
CA GLY A 107 -11.35 8.71 -21.72
C GLY A 107 -11.28 9.30 -23.13
N THR A 108 -12.41 9.80 -23.62
CA THR A 108 -12.54 10.60 -24.86
C THR A 108 -11.80 11.93 -24.80
N ASP A 109 -11.28 12.28 -23.62
CA ASP A 109 -10.77 13.59 -23.25
C ASP A 109 -9.23 13.55 -23.03
N GLY A 110 -8.61 12.37 -23.24
CA GLY A 110 -7.15 12.19 -23.29
C GLY A 110 -6.46 11.83 -21.97
N ALA A 111 -7.17 11.79 -20.83
CA ALA A 111 -6.60 11.34 -19.57
C ALA A 111 -6.55 9.81 -19.50
N ALA A 112 -5.34 9.26 -19.43
CA ALA A 112 -5.10 7.83 -19.31
C ALA A 112 -5.06 7.41 -17.82
N LEU A 113 -5.72 6.30 -17.50
CA LEU A 113 -5.62 5.63 -16.18
C LEU A 113 -4.17 5.63 -15.67
N ALA A 114 -3.99 6.11 -14.43
CA ALA A 114 -2.70 6.06 -13.77
C ALA A 114 -2.24 4.60 -13.62
N SER A 115 -0.93 4.37 -13.67
CA SER A 115 -0.42 3.02 -13.39
C SER A 115 -0.88 2.59 -12.00
N THR A 116 -1.65 1.50 -11.93
CA THR A 116 -2.12 0.92 -10.67
C THR A 116 -0.97 0.47 -9.77
N ALA A 117 0.24 0.33 -10.32
CA ALA A 117 1.45 0.03 -9.56
C ALA A 117 1.78 1.12 -8.52
N MET A 118 1.45 2.40 -8.79
CA MET A 118 1.70 3.48 -7.84
C MET A 118 0.82 3.37 -6.58
N PRO A 119 -0.53 3.42 -6.66
CA PRO A 119 -1.36 3.25 -5.47
C PRO A 119 -1.14 1.88 -4.81
N LEU A 120 -0.93 0.81 -5.60
CA LEU A 120 -0.56 -0.51 -5.08
C LEU A 120 0.72 -0.45 -4.23
N GLY A 121 1.75 0.26 -4.70
CA GLY A 121 3.01 0.44 -4.00
C GLY A 121 2.83 1.17 -2.67
N TRP A 122 2.06 2.26 -2.66
CA TRP A 122 1.79 3.02 -1.44
C TRP A 122 1.05 2.19 -0.39
N PHE A 123 -0.03 1.51 -0.78
CA PHE A 123 -0.76 0.63 0.12
C PHE A 123 0.10 -0.55 0.60
N SER A 124 0.96 -1.10 -0.26
CA SER A 124 1.91 -2.15 0.12
C SER A 124 2.92 -1.66 1.17
N ARG A 125 3.38 -0.41 1.06
CA ARG A 125 4.30 0.17 2.05
C ARG A 125 3.63 0.37 3.39
N VAL A 126 2.41 0.93 3.41
CA VAL A 126 1.63 1.05 4.66
C VAL A 126 1.36 -0.32 5.29
N ALA A 127 1.00 -1.31 4.46
CA ALA A 127 0.63 -2.64 4.92
C ALA A 127 1.83 -3.52 5.33
N SER A 128 3.03 -3.30 4.79
CA SER A 128 4.11 -4.31 4.91
C SER A 128 5.54 -3.77 4.97
N ALA A 129 5.79 -2.46 4.84
CA ALA A 129 7.16 -1.94 4.96
C ALA A 129 7.72 -2.13 6.39
N ASP A 130 9.04 -2.07 6.52
CA ASP A 130 9.68 -1.86 7.82
C ASP A 130 9.32 -0.45 8.33
N ARG A 131 8.68 -0.42 9.50
CA ARG A 131 8.13 0.76 10.16
C ARG A 131 9.09 1.35 11.19
N GLY A 132 10.33 0.85 11.23
CA GLY A 132 11.38 1.34 12.09
C GLY A 132 11.51 2.87 11.98
N ASN A 133 11.56 3.51 13.15
CA ASN A 133 11.62 4.96 13.35
C ASN A 133 10.33 5.75 13.10
N MET A 134 9.27 5.17 12.52
CA MET A 134 8.00 5.88 12.33
C MET A 134 7.18 5.93 13.62
N THR A 135 7.40 6.94 14.44
CA THR A 135 6.92 6.96 15.84
C THR A 135 5.67 7.81 16.02
N PHE A 136 4.66 7.24 16.66
CA PHE A 136 3.46 7.97 17.06
C PHE A 136 3.53 8.41 18.52
N ARG A 137 3.13 9.66 18.77
CA ARG A 137 3.26 10.33 20.08
C ARG A 137 1.91 10.81 20.60
N CYS A 138 1.77 10.88 21.93
CA CYS A 138 0.59 11.47 22.58
C CYS A 138 0.93 12.74 23.38
N ASP A 139 2.21 13.10 23.47
CA ASP A 139 2.65 14.46 23.78
C ASP A 139 2.71 15.28 22.50
N ASP A 140 2.73 16.60 22.65
CA ASP A 140 2.82 17.56 21.56
C ASP A 140 4.02 18.49 21.77
N PRO A 141 5.23 18.05 21.39
CA PRO A 141 6.45 18.84 21.62
C PRO A 141 6.49 20.15 20.85
N ASP A 142 5.68 20.27 19.79
CA ASP A 142 5.62 21.45 18.93
C ASP A 142 4.46 22.40 19.30
N GLU A 143 3.65 22.05 20.32
CA GLU A 143 2.48 22.78 20.81
C GLU A 143 1.42 23.08 19.73
N ASN A 144 1.46 22.29 18.66
CA ASN A 144 0.66 22.47 17.47
C ASN A 144 -0.80 22.07 17.70
N CYS A 145 -1.11 21.07 18.54
CA CYS A 145 -2.47 20.64 18.86
C CYS A 145 -3.36 21.78 19.37
N ALA A 146 -2.79 22.82 20.00
CA ALA A 146 -3.53 23.95 20.54
C ALA A 146 -3.74 25.10 19.53
N THR A 147 -3.13 25.01 18.34
CA THR A 147 -3.15 26.10 17.33
C THR A 147 -4.44 26.14 16.50
N GLN A 148 -5.16 25.03 16.44
CA GLN A 148 -6.36 24.86 15.63
C GLN A 148 -7.45 24.17 16.46
N ASP A 149 -8.68 24.70 16.39
CA ASP A 149 -9.79 24.11 17.12
C ASP A 149 -10.07 22.68 16.61
N GLU A 150 -10.33 21.78 17.55
CA GLU A 150 -10.60 20.38 17.29
C GLU A 150 -9.51 19.61 16.51
N TRP A 151 -8.30 20.15 16.36
CA TRP A 151 -7.25 19.51 15.58
C TRP A 151 -6.80 18.20 16.24
N ALA A 152 -6.94 17.12 15.48
CA ALA A 152 -6.85 15.77 16.00
C ALA A 152 -5.41 15.21 15.98
N GLY A 153 -4.47 15.91 15.35
CA GLY A 153 -3.07 15.52 15.28
C GLY A 153 -2.40 15.98 14.00
N HIS A 154 -1.08 15.80 13.97
CA HIS A 154 -0.25 16.34 12.91
C HIS A 154 1.03 15.53 12.71
N TRP A 155 1.59 15.60 11.51
CA TRP A 155 2.97 15.22 11.27
C TRP A 155 3.90 16.32 11.80
N ARG A 156 5.06 15.95 12.38
CA ARG A 156 5.99 16.93 12.96
C ARG A 156 6.86 17.66 11.94
N GLY A 157 6.75 17.32 10.65
CA GLY A 157 7.47 18.02 9.59
C GLY A 157 8.98 18.02 9.79
N ALA A 158 9.61 19.17 9.58
CA ALA A 158 11.06 19.33 9.70
C ALA A 158 11.61 19.11 11.13
N ASN A 159 10.78 19.22 12.18
CA ASN A 159 11.22 19.04 13.56
C ASN A 159 11.50 17.55 13.89
N ALA A 160 10.74 16.64 13.28
CA ALA A 160 10.98 15.20 13.33
C ALA A 160 10.19 14.49 12.22
N THR A 161 10.83 14.32 11.05
CA THR A 161 10.16 13.85 9.83
C THR A 161 9.57 12.45 9.92
N GLN A 162 9.98 11.65 10.91
CA GLN A 162 9.50 10.29 11.14
C GLN A 162 8.47 10.22 12.28
N GLU A 163 7.99 11.36 12.78
CA GLU A 163 7.10 11.39 13.94
C GLU A 163 5.75 12.04 13.62
N THR A 164 4.70 11.45 14.20
CA THR A 164 3.34 11.95 14.16
C THR A 164 2.81 12.12 15.58
N VAL A 165 2.14 13.24 15.83
CA VAL A 165 1.47 13.55 17.09
C VAL A 165 -0.02 13.20 16.98
N ILE A 166 -0.56 12.52 17.99
CA ILE A 166 -1.99 12.27 18.17
C ILE A 166 -2.51 13.23 19.25
N CYS A 167 -3.34 14.20 18.87
CA CYS A 167 -3.96 15.11 19.81
C CYS A 167 -5.19 14.48 20.49
N ALA A 168 -5.60 15.04 21.63
CA ALA A 168 -6.72 14.55 22.44
C ALA A 168 -8.04 14.35 21.65
N PRO A 169 -8.45 15.22 20.69
CA PRO A 169 -9.67 15.02 19.92
C PRO A 169 -9.74 13.69 19.17
N SER A 170 -8.61 13.11 18.74
CA SER A 170 -8.61 11.81 18.06
C SER A 170 -9.24 10.71 18.93
N PHE A 171 -8.85 10.66 20.20
CA PHE A 171 -9.32 9.63 21.14
C PHE A 171 -10.78 9.79 21.54
N ALA A 172 -11.39 10.95 21.30
CA ALA A 172 -12.79 11.21 21.61
C ALA A 172 -13.72 11.00 20.42
N LYS A 173 -13.24 11.29 19.20
CA LYS A 173 -14.11 11.43 18.02
C LYS A 173 -13.95 10.34 16.97
N ARG A 174 -12.75 9.75 16.84
CA ARG A 174 -12.47 8.77 15.80
C ARG A 174 -13.25 7.49 16.05
N ARG A 175 -13.89 6.99 15.01
CA ARG A 175 -14.65 5.74 15.01
C ARG A 175 -13.77 4.57 14.59
N TRP A 176 -14.21 3.35 14.89
CA TRP A 176 -13.54 2.12 14.48
C TRP A 176 -14.01 1.66 13.10
N LEU A 177 -13.16 0.96 12.35
CA LEU A 177 -13.51 0.42 11.01
C LEU A 177 -14.76 -0.47 11.03
N SER A 178 -15.00 -1.16 12.14
CA SER A 178 -16.20 -1.99 12.33
C SER A 178 -17.53 -1.22 12.28
N SER A 179 -17.47 0.12 12.22
CA SER A 179 -18.65 1.00 12.14
C SER A 179 -18.77 1.75 10.80
N VAL A 180 -17.93 1.44 9.81
CA VAL A 180 -18.08 1.94 8.44
C VAL A 180 -19.47 1.58 7.91
N CYS A 181 -20.11 2.51 7.21
CA CYS A 181 -21.53 2.45 6.78
C CYS A 181 -22.57 2.42 7.90
N GLY A 182 -22.15 2.43 9.17
CA GLY A 182 -23.03 2.56 10.32
C GLY A 182 -23.28 4.02 10.70
N LEU A 183 -24.33 4.24 11.50
CA LEU A 183 -24.60 5.54 12.15
C LEU A 183 -24.68 6.74 11.17
N GLY A 184 -25.21 6.50 9.98
CA GLY A 184 -25.37 7.52 8.94
C GLY A 184 -24.08 7.92 8.22
N HIS A 185 -22.97 7.20 8.42
CA HIS A 185 -21.74 7.47 7.67
C HIS A 185 -21.91 7.12 6.18
N THR A 186 -21.58 8.08 5.32
CA THR A 186 -21.28 7.87 3.91
C THR A 186 -19.89 8.40 3.58
N VAL A 187 -19.22 7.81 2.59
CA VAL A 187 -17.85 8.21 2.19
C VAL A 187 -17.82 9.67 1.74
N VAL A 188 -18.82 10.11 0.97
CA VAL A 188 -18.95 11.49 0.47
C VAL A 188 -19.38 12.45 1.59
N GLY A 189 -20.39 12.07 2.37
CA GLY A 189 -21.05 12.96 3.32
C GLY A 189 -20.38 13.05 4.70
N SER A 190 -19.24 12.39 4.90
CA SER A 190 -18.52 12.37 6.17
C SER A 190 -17.07 12.82 6.00
N PRO A 191 -16.47 13.49 6.99
CA PRO A 191 -15.04 13.83 6.94
C PRO A 191 -14.17 12.58 6.76
N LEU A 192 -13.15 12.63 5.89
CA LEU A 192 -12.20 11.53 5.66
C LEU A 192 -11.62 10.96 6.95
N ASN A 193 -11.37 11.84 7.91
CA ASN A 193 -10.80 11.47 9.19
C ASN A 193 -11.81 10.91 10.20
N THR A 194 -13.04 10.56 9.80
CA THR A 194 -14.07 10.00 10.70
C THR A 194 -13.60 8.73 11.42
N PHE A 195 -12.84 7.87 10.73
CA PHE A 195 -12.31 6.64 11.31
C PHE A 195 -10.83 6.80 11.69
N TRP A 196 -10.42 6.05 12.71
CA TRP A 196 -9.02 5.93 13.09
C TRP A 196 -8.15 5.49 11.89
N ALA A 197 -8.59 4.48 11.16
CA ALA A 197 -7.81 3.90 10.07
C ALA A 197 -7.55 4.88 8.91
N THR A 198 -8.53 5.70 8.54
CA THR A 198 -8.36 6.70 7.47
C THR A 198 -7.52 7.89 7.93
N ASP A 199 -7.75 8.40 9.14
CA ASP A 199 -6.94 9.48 9.73
C ASP A 199 -5.47 9.07 9.92
N LEU A 200 -5.21 7.82 10.33
CA LEU A 200 -3.83 7.32 10.45
C LEU A 200 -3.22 6.96 9.10
N LEU A 201 -4.01 6.48 8.13
CA LEU A 201 -3.55 6.27 6.75
C LEU A 201 -3.01 7.58 6.15
N HIS A 202 -3.73 8.68 6.33
CA HIS A 202 -3.24 10.01 5.96
C HIS A 202 -1.89 10.33 6.59
N ARG A 203 -1.79 10.19 7.91
CA ARG A 203 -0.59 10.58 8.66
C ARG A 203 0.63 9.74 8.29
N VAL A 204 0.46 8.43 8.04
CA VAL A 204 1.58 7.60 7.58
C VAL A 204 2.02 7.99 6.17
N LEU A 205 1.11 8.47 5.30
CA LEU A 205 1.46 8.98 3.97
C LEU A 205 2.25 10.31 4.03
N HIS A 206 2.18 11.06 5.13
CA HIS A 206 3.08 12.19 5.34
C HIS A 206 4.50 11.80 5.77
N VAL A 207 4.73 10.56 6.21
CA VAL A 207 6.05 10.15 6.71
C VAL A 207 6.93 9.63 5.57
N PRO A 208 8.13 10.20 5.34
CA PRO A 208 8.99 9.84 4.20
C PRO A 208 9.43 8.38 4.16
N ARG A 209 9.44 7.66 5.30
CA ARG A 209 9.70 6.21 5.30
C ARG A 209 8.67 5.45 4.47
N ILE A 210 7.43 5.93 4.44
CA ILE A 210 6.33 5.35 3.66
C ILE A 210 6.17 6.05 2.32
N SER A 211 6.18 7.37 2.26
CA SER A 211 5.82 8.09 1.03
C SER A 211 6.98 8.60 0.20
N GLU A 212 8.22 8.47 0.69
CA GLU A 212 9.42 9.03 0.05
C GLU A 212 9.35 10.55 -0.15
N GLY A 213 8.41 11.24 0.51
CA GLY A 213 8.14 12.65 0.27
C GLY A 213 7.49 12.94 -1.09
N ILE A 214 6.85 11.94 -1.71
CA ILE A 214 6.18 12.06 -3.02
C ILE A 214 4.66 12.18 -2.86
N VAL A 215 4.10 11.56 -1.83
CA VAL A 215 2.65 11.65 -1.56
C VAL A 215 2.34 12.98 -0.90
N GLU A 216 1.51 13.79 -1.55
CA GLU A 216 1.15 15.16 -1.13
C GLU A 216 -0.37 15.38 -1.21
N HIS A 217 -0.80 16.64 -1.03
CA HIS A 217 -2.17 17.08 -1.21
C HIS A 217 -2.30 17.85 -2.53
N PHE A 218 -2.95 17.24 -3.51
CA PHE A 218 -3.29 17.82 -4.82
C PHE A 218 -4.80 18.10 -4.94
N ALA A 219 -5.61 17.43 -4.13
CA ALA A 219 -7.02 17.69 -3.88
C ALA A 219 -7.29 17.65 -2.36
N GLU A 220 -8.41 18.23 -1.91
CA GLU A 220 -8.75 18.36 -0.48
C GLU A 220 -10.12 17.73 -0.10
N ASP A 221 -10.96 17.39 -1.08
CA ASP A 221 -12.30 16.85 -0.86
C ASP A 221 -12.68 15.81 -1.93
N TYR A 222 -13.86 15.21 -1.73
CA TYR A 222 -14.34 14.11 -2.58
C TYR A 222 -14.50 14.54 -4.06
N GLU A 223 -15.07 15.72 -4.33
CA GLU A 223 -15.22 16.21 -5.70
C GLU A 223 -13.85 16.48 -6.34
N GLY A 224 -12.95 17.10 -5.57
CA GLY A 224 -11.59 17.41 -5.96
C GLY A 224 -10.79 16.17 -6.35
N VAL A 225 -10.90 15.06 -5.60
CA VAL A 225 -10.18 13.82 -5.95
C VAL A 225 -10.73 13.18 -7.22
N LEU A 226 -12.04 13.26 -7.48
CA LEU A 226 -12.62 12.76 -8.72
C LEU A 226 -12.25 13.64 -9.92
N GLU A 227 -12.16 14.95 -9.74
CA GLU A 227 -11.69 15.85 -10.79
C GLU A 227 -10.19 15.70 -11.05
N LEU A 228 -9.39 15.49 -10.00
CA LEU A 228 -7.97 15.18 -10.14
C LEU A 228 -7.77 13.87 -10.90
N ALA A 229 -8.57 12.84 -10.62
CA ALA A 229 -8.53 11.57 -11.33
C ALA A 229 -8.85 11.72 -12.83
N LYS A 230 -9.66 12.71 -13.23
CA LYS A 230 -9.96 13.01 -14.64
C LYS A 230 -8.90 13.89 -15.30
N SER A 231 -8.36 14.87 -14.58
CA SER A 231 -7.49 15.90 -15.16
C SER A 231 -6.00 15.55 -15.10
N ASP A 232 -5.56 14.89 -14.02
CA ASP A 232 -4.18 14.46 -13.80
C ASP A 232 -4.10 13.13 -13.03
N PRO A 233 -4.42 12.00 -13.70
CA PRO A 233 -4.39 10.66 -13.09
C PRO A 233 -3.06 10.35 -12.38
N ALA A 234 -1.94 10.84 -12.93
CA ALA A 234 -0.62 10.61 -12.35
C ALA A 234 -0.49 11.26 -10.97
N LYS A 235 -1.00 12.48 -10.78
CA LYS A 235 -1.08 13.13 -9.46
C LYS A 235 -2.09 12.46 -8.54
N SER A 236 -3.24 12.04 -9.07
CA SER A 236 -4.25 11.33 -8.29
C SER A 236 -3.70 10.06 -7.63
N ALA A 237 -2.81 9.34 -8.31
CA ALA A 237 -2.11 8.16 -7.77
C ALA A 237 -1.04 8.46 -6.69
N ILE A 238 -0.72 9.73 -6.43
CA ILE A 238 0.17 10.21 -5.35
C ILE A 238 -0.51 11.27 -4.47
N ASP A 239 -1.82 11.38 -4.54
CA ASP A 239 -2.61 12.30 -3.74
C ASP A 239 -3.10 11.59 -2.47
N SER A 240 -2.83 12.20 -1.31
CA SER A 240 -3.07 11.55 -0.03
C SER A 240 -4.57 11.38 0.26
N ASP A 241 -5.41 12.29 -0.22
CA ASP A 241 -6.86 12.23 -0.05
C ASP A 241 -7.49 11.22 -1.02
N THR A 242 -7.02 11.17 -2.26
CA THR A 242 -7.42 10.15 -3.24
C THR A 242 -7.14 8.74 -2.70
N LEU A 243 -5.94 8.52 -2.12
CA LEU A 243 -5.59 7.23 -1.53
C LEU A 243 -6.49 6.89 -0.33
N GLN A 244 -6.85 7.86 0.51
CA GLN A 244 -7.77 7.66 1.62
C GLN A 244 -9.18 7.32 1.15
N TYR A 245 -9.74 8.11 0.22
CA TYR A 245 -11.08 7.90 -0.33
C TYR A 245 -11.18 6.55 -1.03
N PHE A 246 -10.21 6.21 -1.89
CA PHE A 246 -10.16 4.89 -2.51
C PHE A 246 -10.20 3.78 -1.46
N ALA A 247 -9.34 3.84 -0.44
CA ALA A 247 -9.23 2.79 0.55
C ALA A 247 -10.52 2.58 1.36
N ILE A 248 -11.16 3.67 1.81
CA ILE A 248 -12.39 3.56 2.61
C ILE A 248 -13.61 3.19 1.77
N ASP A 249 -13.67 3.63 0.51
CA ASP A 249 -14.79 3.32 -0.39
C ASP A 249 -14.77 1.84 -0.83
N VAL A 250 -13.59 1.29 -1.16
CA VAL A 250 -13.49 -0.16 -1.43
C VAL A 250 -13.74 -0.98 -0.18
N TYR A 251 -13.25 -0.57 0.99
CA TYR A 251 -13.56 -1.25 2.26
C TYR A 251 -15.07 -1.21 2.57
N ALA A 252 -15.72 -0.08 2.31
CA ALA A 252 -17.17 0.05 2.46
C ALA A 252 -17.90 -0.95 1.55
N PHE A 253 -17.50 -1.07 0.29
CA PHE A 253 -18.15 -1.94 -0.69
C PHE A 253 -17.84 -3.42 -0.52
N ASP A 254 -16.60 -3.80 -0.24
CA ASP A 254 -16.17 -5.20 -0.18
C ASP A 254 -16.38 -5.82 1.21
N VAL A 255 -16.28 -5.02 2.29
CA VAL A 255 -16.26 -5.52 3.68
C VAL A 255 -17.45 -5.02 4.50
N ALA A 256 -17.65 -3.71 4.61
CA ALA A 256 -18.62 -3.15 5.55
C ALA A 256 -20.08 -3.37 5.12
N ALA A 257 -20.36 -3.19 3.83
CA ALA A 257 -21.66 -3.41 3.21
C ALA A 257 -21.47 -4.16 1.86
N PRO A 258 -21.17 -5.47 1.90
CA PRO A 258 -20.75 -6.25 0.73
C PRO A 258 -21.66 -6.10 -0.50
N GLY A 259 -21.08 -5.59 -1.60
CA GLY A 259 -21.76 -5.43 -2.88
C GLY A 259 -22.68 -4.20 -2.98
N VAL A 260 -22.83 -3.43 -1.90
CA VAL A 260 -23.67 -2.21 -1.84
C VAL A 260 -22.82 -0.99 -1.53
N GLY A 261 -21.94 -1.08 -0.54
CA GLY A 261 -21.15 0.04 -0.03
C GLY A 261 -21.99 1.10 0.69
N CYS A 262 -21.35 2.23 0.95
CA CYS A 262 -21.99 3.44 1.46
C CYS A 262 -21.26 4.68 0.94
N THR A 263 -20.93 4.69 -0.35
CA THR A 263 -20.27 5.85 -0.98
C THR A 263 -21.04 7.14 -0.66
N GLY A 264 -22.36 7.11 -0.79
CA GLY A 264 -23.22 8.28 -0.65
C GLY A 264 -23.55 8.89 -2.01
N ASP A 265 -24.46 9.86 -2.00
CA ASP A 265 -24.83 10.61 -3.19
C ASP A 265 -23.79 11.71 -3.46
N GLU A 266 -23.43 11.90 -4.73
CA GLU A 266 -22.62 13.02 -5.20
C GLU A 266 -23.56 14.23 -5.35
N GLU A 267 -23.24 15.37 -4.72
CA GLU A 267 -24.01 16.62 -4.90
C GLU A 267 -23.64 17.35 -6.20
#